data_AF-A0A1F2QRH5-F1
#
_entry.id   AF-A0A1F2QRH5-F1
#
_cell.length_a   1.000
_cell.length_b   1.000
_cell.length_c   1.000
_cell.angle_alpha   90.00
_cell.angle_beta   90.00
_cell.angle_gamma   90.00
#
_symmetry.space_group_name_H-M   'P 1'
#
loop_
_entity.id
_entity.type
_entity.pdbx_description
1 polymer ?
#
loop_
_entity_poly.entity_id
_entity_poly.type
_entity_poly.pdbx_seq_one_letter_code
_entity_poly.pdbx_strand_id
1 'polypeptide(L)'
;MLVYLVRAWRWGYLLAPLGRVSFPDLFSATMVGFASGLLVPRAGEIVRPWLVSRRAPIAVSAGFATIILERLLDLGTVLVLLGLYLFILPGAPAGGGVLNPLKVAAAVAGVAALAMLAVLLALHAHGDRAGGLLEHVLRRAPRWLGGPLARALRAFAEGLAVLRAPAWHWLAIVAQSLLLWLLIAVGFHMNHLAFSLALPFRATFLLITFLTVGVAIPTPGMVGGFHAFYLIALADVLGVDRESARAAGTVAHALSSLPVLALGLFFLRREGLSLARVAEVAGEGPVGVSAPSQEVLP
;
A
#
# COMPACT_ATOMS: atom_id res chain seq x y z
N MET A 1 3.53 -6.89 -13.81
CA MET A 1 4.61 -7.60 -13.08
C MET A 1 5.77 -6.68 -12.70
N LEU A 2 6.36 -5.93 -13.64
CA LEU A 2 7.47 -4.98 -13.35
C LEU A 2 7.21 -4.07 -12.15
N VAL A 3 6.02 -3.47 -12.07
CA VAL A 3 5.58 -2.62 -10.93
C VAL A 3 5.81 -3.31 -9.58
N TYR A 4 5.52 -4.61 -9.50
CA TYR A 4 5.65 -5.35 -8.24
C TYR A 4 7.08 -5.79 -7.94
N LEU A 5 7.91 -6.02 -8.96
CA LEU A 5 9.35 -6.22 -8.79
C LEU A 5 9.98 -4.96 -8.19
N VAL A 6 9.67 -3.79 -8.75
CA VAL A 6 10.12 -2.50 -8.22
C VAL A 6 9.57 -2.26 -6.81
N ARG A 7 8.31 -2.63 -6.54
CA ARG A 7 7.73 -2.51 -5.19
C ARG A 7 8.47 -3.38 -4.17
N ALA A 8 8.75 -4.64 -4.49
CA ALA A 8 9.52 -5.53 -3.63
C ALA A 8 10.95 -5.02 -3.41
N TRP A 9 11.59 -4.51 -4.46
CA TRP A 9 12.93 -3.91 -4.39
C TRP A 9 12.95 -2.67 -3.48
N ARG A 10 12.00 -1.75 -3.65
CA ARG A 10 11.83 -0.56 -2.80
C ARG A 10 11.55 -0.93 -1.34
N TRP A 11 10.71 -1.93 -1.13
CA TRP A 11 10.42 -2.40 0.22
C TRP A 11 11.66 -2.98 0.92
N GLY A 12 12.56 -3.61 0.18
CA GLY A 12 13.88 -4.00 0.69
C GLY A 12 14.72 -2.82 1.18
N TYR A 13 14.68 -1.67 0.50
CA TYR A 13 15.34 -0.43 0.97
C TYR A 13 14.69 0.11 2.25
N LEU A 14 13.37 0.02 2.38
CA LEU A 14 12.66 0.42 3.61
C LEU A 14 13.00 -0.49 4.79
N LEU A 15 13.17 -1.79 4.55
CA LEU A 15 13.51 -2.79 5.57
C LEU A 15 15.02 -2.84 5.90
N ALA A 16 15.90 -2.32 5.04
CA ALA A 16 17.35 -2.46 5.18
C ALA A 16 17.92 -2.10 6.57
N PRO A 17 17.41 -1.08 7.31
CA PRO A 17 17.87 -0.78 8.66
C PRO A 17 17.43 -1.78 9.74
N LEU A 18 16.38 -2.57 9.48
CA LEU A 18 15.83 -3.59 10.37
C LEU A 18 16.50 -4.96 10.16
N GLY A 19 16.89 -5.24 8.92
CA GLY A 19 17.48 -6.50 8.54
C GLY A 19 17.46 -6.68 7.02
N ARG A 20 18.37 -7.51 6.51
CA ARG A 20 18.41 -7.84 5.08
C ARG A 20 17.52 -9.05 4.82
N VAL A 21 16.55 -8.87 3.94
CA VAL A 21 15.69 -9.93 3.40
C VAL A 21 16.06 -10.15 1.94
N SER A 22 16.13 -11.40 1.50
CA SER A 22 16.46 -11.69 0.11
C SER A 22 15.39 -11.12 -0.84
N PHE A 23 15.79 -10.70 -2.04
CA PHE A 23 14.83 -10.18 -3.03
C PHE A 23 13.74 -11.20 -3.42
N PRO A 24 14.05 -12.49 -3.67
CA PRO A 24 13.02 -13.50 -3.93
C PRO A 24 12.00 -13.62 -2.81
N ASP A 25 12.45 -13.50 -1.55
CA ASP A 25 11.56 -13.55 -0.39
C ASP A 25 10.63 -12.33 -0.34
N LEU A 26 11.19 -11.13 -0.52
CA LEU A 26 10.42 -9.89 -0.57
C LEU A 26 9.42 -9.90 -1.71
N PHE A 27 9.81 -10.43 -2.87
CA PHE A 27 8.93 -10.54 -4.03
C PHE A 27 7.79 -11.54 -3.78
N SER A 28 8.10 -12.74 -3.25
CA SER A 28 7.10 -13.73 -2.84
C SER A 28 6.12 -13.13 -1.82
N ALA A 29 6.63 -12.51 -0.76
CA ALA A 29 5.80 -11.88 0.27
C ALA A 29 4.92 -10.76 -0.31
N THR A 30 5.47 -9.96 -1.23
CA THR A 30 4.71 -8.90 -1.93
C THR A 30 3.59 -9.51 -2.77
N MET A 31 3.87 -10.53 -3.59
CA MET A 31 2.85 -11.22 -4.40
C MET A 31 1.73 -11.81 -3.55
N VAL A 32 2.08 -12.55 -2.48
CA VAL A 32 1.10 -13.13 -1.57
C VAL A 32 0.27 -12.04 -0.90
N GLY A 33 0.90 -10.94 -0.48
CA GLY A 33 0.22 -9.78 0.07
C GLY A 33 -0.83 -9.18 -0.85
N PHE A 34 -0.46 -8.83 -2.07
CA PHE A 34 -1.40 -8.25 -3.03
C PHE A 34 -2.51 -9.22 -3.43
N ALA A 35 -2.21 -10.50 -3.64
CA ALA A 35 -3.24 -11.51 -3.89
C ALA A 35 -4.18 -11.69 -2.70
N SER A 36 -3.66 -11.65 -1.47
CA SER A 36 -4.47 -11.72 -0.25
C SER A 36 -5.40 -10.52 -0.15
N GLY A 37 -4.92 -9.31 -0.43
CA GLY A 37 -5.75 -8.10 -0.44
C GLY A 37 -6.82 -8.06 -1.54
N LEU A 38 -6.59 -8.77 -2.66
CA LEU A 38 -7.61 -8.96 -3.70
C LEU A 38 -8.73 -9.92 -3.24
N LEU A 39 -8.41 -10.93 -2.44
CA LEU A 39 -9.37 -11.94 -2.01
C LEU A 39 -10.11 -11.56 -0.73
N VAL A 40 -9.36 -11.03 0.24
CA VAL A 40 -9.83 -10.67 1.58
C VAL A 40 -9.51 -9.19 1.78
N PRO A 41 -10.53 -8.32 1.87
CA PRO A 41 -10.32 -6.89 2.06
C PRO A 41 -9.33 -6.62 3.20
N ARG A 42 -8.37 -5.71 2.97
CA ARG A 42 -7.35 -5.28 3.96
C ARG A 42 -6.33 -6.33 4.43
N ALA A 43 -6.52 -7.63 4.13
CA ALA A 43 -5.60 -8.68 4.55
C ALA A 43 -4.17 -8.48 4.02
N GLY A 44 -4.04 -7.94 2.80
CA GLY A 44 -2.76 -7.82 2.12
C GLY A 44 -1.70 -6.98 2.86
N GLU A 45 -2.13 -5.95 3.59
CA GLU A 45 -1.22 -5.06 4.34
C GLU A 45 -0.66 -5.72 5.60
N ILE A 46 -1.37 -6.70 6.15
CA ILE A 46 -0.98 -7.45 7.36
C ILE A 46 -0.16 -8.69 6.99
N VAL A 47 -0.56 -9.39 5.92
CA VAL A 47 0.08 -10.64 5.47
C VAL A 47 1.54 -10.41 5.04
N ARG A 48 1.85 -9.29 4.37
CA ARG A 48 3.22 -8.96 3.93
C ARG A 48 4.22 -8.93 5.10
N PRO A 49 4.07 -8.04 6.11
CA PRO A 49 5.01 -7.98 7.22
C PRO A 49 5.01 -9.25 8.06
N TRP A 50 3.88 -9.96 8.17
CA TRP A 50 3.83 -11.27 8.83
C TRP A 50 4.69 -12.33 8.13
N LEU A 51 4.62 -12.44 6.80
CA LEU A 51 5.46 -13.37 6.05
C LEU A 51 6.95 -13.03 6.20
N VAL A 52 7.30 -11.74 6.16
CA VAL A 52 8.70 -11.32 6.37
C VAL A 52 9.18 -11.69 7.78
N SER A 53 8.36 -11.53 8.82
CA SER A 53 8.74 -11.91 10.19
C SER A 53 9.03 -13.41 10.37
N ARG A 54 8.55 -14.26 9.45
CA ARG A 54 8.85 -15.70 9.44
C ARG A 54 10.16 -16.04 8.76
N ARG A 55 10.74 -15.11 7.98
CA ARG A 55 11.94 -15.33 7.17
C ARG A 55 13.14 -14.51 7.63
N ALA A 56 12.89 -13.45 8.37
CA ALA A 56 13.90 -12.57 8.94
C ALA A 56 13.53 -12.20 10.38
N PRO A 57 14.51 -11.88 11.24
CA PRO A 57 14.27 -11.45 12.63
C PRO A 57 13.70 -10.02 12.71
N ILE A 58 12.66 -9.74 11.93
CA ILE A 58 11.97 -8.45 11.85
C ILE A 58 10.57 -8.65 12.44
N ALA A 59 10.24 -7.91 13.49
CA ALA A 59 8.92 -7.99 14.10
C ALA A 59 7.81 -7.53 13.13
N VAL A 60 6.62 -8.13 13.24
CA VAL A 60 5.45 -7.78 12.40
C VAL A 60 5.12 -6.29 12.49
N SER A 61 5.14 -5.70 13.69
CA SER A 61 4.86 -4.27 13.89
C SER A 61 5.92 -3.36 13.27
N ALA A 62 7.20 -3.77 13.28
CA ALA A 62 8.28 -3.07 12.60
C ALA A 62 8.08 -3.09 11.07
N GLY A 63 7.78 -4.27 10.52
CA GLY A 63 7.43 -4.43 9.11
C GLY A 63 6.20 -3.60 8.74
N PHE A 64 5.15 -3.59 9.57
CA PHE A 64 3.95 -2.79 9.34
C PHE A 64 4.23 -1.28 9.33
N ALA A 65 5.12 -0.78 10.19
CA ALA A 65 5.56 0.62 10.14
C ALA A 65 6.17 0.98 8.78
N THR A 66 6.97 0.07 8.17
CA THR A 66 7.50 0.28 6.81
C THR A 66 6.42 0.27 5.73
N ILE A 67 5.33 -0.47 5.92
CA ILE A 67 4.17 -0.43 5.01
C ILE A 67 3.47 0.92 5.08
N ILE A 68 3.32 1.52 6.27
CA ILE A 68 2.78 2.87 6.41
C ILE A 68 3.67 3.90 5.70
N LEU A 69 5.01 3.81 5.88
CA LEU A 69 5.95 4.65 5.15
C LEU A 69 5.84 4.45 3.62
N GLU A 70 5.66 3.20 3.16
CA GLU A 70 5.38 2.89 1.76
C GLU A 70 4.10 3.62 1.26
N ARG A 71 3.02 3.62 2.05
CA ARG A 71 1.76 4.31 1.71
C ARG A 71 1.93 5.83 1.63
N LEU A 72 2.69 6.43 2.55
CA LEU A 72 2.97 7.87 2.53
C LEU A 72 3.78 8.28 1.30
N LEU A 73 4.80 7.49 0.94
CA LEU A 73 5.59 7.70 -0.28
C LEU A 73 4.74 7.54 -1.54
N ASP A 74 3.84 6.56 -1.54
CA ASP A 74 2.90 6.30 -2.62
C ASP A 74 1.94 7.48 -2.81
N LEU A 75 1.29 7.94 -1.74
CA LEU A 75 0.42 9.12 -1.77
C LEU A 75 1.18 10.39 -2.18
N GLY A 76 2.37 10.63 -1.62
CA GLY A 76 3.19 11.78 -1.97
C GLY A 76 3.55 11.80 -3.46
N THR A 77 3.90 10.65 -4.03
CA THR A 77 4.21 10.55 -5.47
C THR A 77 2.97 10.82 -6.32
N VAL A 78 1.81 10.28 -5.95
CA VAL A 78 0.53 10.56 -6.64
C VAL A 78 0.20 12.05 -6.62
N LEU A 79 0.37 12.72 -5.47
CA LEU A 79 0.13 14.16 -5.34
C LEU A 79 1.11 14.99 -6.19
N VAL A 80 2.37 14.57 -6.30
CA VAL A 80 3.34 15.20 -7.20
C VAL A 80 2.90 15.04 -8.66
N LEU A 81 2.53 13.83 -9.09
CA LEU A 81 2.04 13.59 -10.45
C LEU A 81 0.77 14.38 -10.78
N LEU A 82 -0.15 14.49 -9.81
CA LEU A 82 -1.33 15.35 -9.93
C LEU A 82 -0.95 16.83 -10.04
N GLY A 83 0.01 17.30 -9.22
CA GLY A 83 0.53 18.67 -9.31
C GLY A 83 1.14 18.97 -10.67
N LEU A 84 1.93 18.03 -11.23
CA LEU A 84 2.44 18.13 -12.59
C LEU A 84 1.30 18.26 -13.61
N TYR A 85 0.25 17.45 -13.49
CA TYR A 85 -0.92 17.51 -14.37
C TYR A 85 -1.69 18.83 -14.25
N LEU A 86 -1.87 19.38 -13.04
CA LEU A 86 -2.69 20.58 -12.81
C LEU A 86 -1.98 21.89 -13.14
N PHE A 87 -0.66 21.97 -12.93
CA PHE A 87 0.06 23.25 -12.94
C PHE A 87 1.14 23.37 -14.01
N ILE A 88 1.72 22.26 -14.47
CA ILE A 88 2.88 22.28 -15.37
C ILE A 88 2.53 21.78 -16.76
N LEU A 89 1.66 20.77 -16.85
CA LEU A 89 1.30 20.14 -18.10
C LEU A 89 -0.11 20.63 -18.50
N PRO A 90 -0.26 21.56 -19.47
CA PRO A 90 -1.58 22.05 -19.85
C PRO A 90 -2.51 20.90 -20.24
N GLY A 91 -3.58 20.76 -19.45
CA GLY A 91 -4.61 19.74 -19.61
C GLY A 91 -5.59 20.08 -20.73
N ALA A 92 -6.27 19.06 -21.26
CA ALA A 92 -7.59 19.27 -21.87
C ALA A 92 -8.48 19.99 -20.85
N PRO A 93 -9.49 20.78 -21.27
CA PRO A 93 -10.35 21.49 -20.34
C PRO A 93 -11.14 20.46 -19.51
N ALA A 94 -10.59 20.04 -18.38
CA ALA A 94 -11.35 19.37 -17.35
C ALA A 94 -12.48 20.33 -17.00
N GLY A 95 -13.72 19.87 -17.14
CA GLY A 95 -14.90 20.70 -16.88
C GLY A 95 -14.72 21.43 -15.55
N GLY A 96 -14.79 22.77 -15.58
CA GLY A 96 -14.34 23.62 -14.47
C GLY A 96 -14.95 23.28 -13.10
N GLY A 97 -16.08 22.57 -13.08
CA GLY A 97 -16.75 22.10 -11.86
C GLY A 97 -15.98 21.04 -11.05
N VAL A 98 -15.15 20.19 -11.67
CA VAL A 98 -14.45 19.09 -10.93
C VAL A 98 -13.06 19.51 -10.45
N LEU A 99 -12.46 20.51 -11.09
CA LEU A 99 -11.09 20.94 -10.78
C LEU A 99 -10.92 21.50 -9.36
N ASN A 100 -11.86 22.34 -8.90
CA ASN A 100 -11.78 22.94 -7.57
C ASN A 100 -11.93 21.89 -6.46
N PRO A 101 -12.96 21.03 -6.45
CA PRO A 101 -13.05 19.93 -5.49
C PRO A 101 -11.81 19.03 -5.49
N LEU A 102 -11.24 18.73 -6.67
CA LEU A 102 -10.03 17.93 -6.78
C LEU A 102 -8.81 18.60 -6.14
N LYS A 103 -8.61 19.90 -6.37
CA LYS A 103 -7.53 20.68 -5.74
C LYS A 103 -7.67 20.70 -4.21
N VAL A 104 -8.89 20.89 -3.71
CA VAL A 104 -9.17 20.87 -2.26
C VAL A 104 -8.90 19.49 -1.67
N ALA A 105 -9.40 18.43 -2.31
CA ALA A 105 -9.17 17.05 -1.86
C ALA A 105 -7.68 16.70 -1.85
N ALA A 106 -6.93 17.12 -2.87
CA ALA A 106 -5.48 16.93 -2.93
C ALA A 106 -4.75 17.69 -1.82
N ALA A 107 -5.15 18.93 -1.52
CA ALA A 107 -4.59 19.72 -0.43
C ALA A 107 -4.86 19.07 0.93
N VAL A 108 -6.10 18.62 1.18
CA VAL A 108 -6.47 17.89 2.41
C VAL A 108 -5.65 16.61 2.56
N ALA A 109 -5.53 15.82 1.49
CA ALA A 109 -4.71 14.60 1.49
C ALA A 109 -3.23 14.91 1.76
N GLY A 110 -2.69 15.98 1.18
CA GLY A 110 -1.33 16.44 1.44
C GLY A 110 -1.11 16.84 2.89
N VAL A 111 -2.02 17.63 3.47
CA VAL A 111 -1.97 18.02 4.89
C VAL A 111 -2.05 16.79 5.80
N ALA A 112 -2.96 15.85 5.52
CA ALA A 112 -3.08 14.61 6.29
C ALA A 112 -1.81 13.75 6.20
N ALA A 113 -1.18 13.66 5.03
CA ALA A 113 0.08 12.95 4.84
C ALA A 113 1.22 13.59 5.65
N LEU A 114 1.32 14.92 5.65
CA LEU A 114 2.31 15.65 6.44
C LEU A 114 2.08 15.49 7.95
N ALA A 115 0.83 15.55 8.40
CA ALA A 115 0.47 15.33 9.79
C ALA A 115 0.84 13.89 10.23
N MET A 116 0.52 12.88 9.43
CA MET A 116 0.94 11.50 9.69
C MET A 116 2.46 11.36 9.73
N LEU A 117 3.18 11.96 8.77
CA LEU A 117 4.66 11.95 8.78
C LEU A 117 5.23 12.60 10.04
N ALA A 118 4.66 13.73 10.49
CA ALA A 118 5.06 14.39 11.73
C ALA A 118 4.84 13.48 12.95
N VAL A 119 3.71 12.75 13.00
CA VAL A 119 3.44 11.75 14.05
C VAL A 119 4.48 10.63 14.02
N LEU A 120 4.80 10.08 12.84
CA LEU A 120 5.82 9.03 12.71
C LEU A 120 7.21 9.53 13.12
N LEU A 121 7.59 10.75 12.73
CA LEU A 121 8.86 11.36 13.13
C LEU A 121 8.92 11.59 14.64
N ALA A 122 7.83 12.05 15.27
CA ALA A 122 7.74 12.21 16.71
C ALA A 122 7.84 10.85 17.44
N LEU A 123 7.15 9.82 16.95
CA LEU A 123 7.23 8.45 17.48
C LEU A 123 8.64 7.88 17.37
N HIS A 124 9.34 8.13 16.26
CA HIS A 124 10.72 7.71 16.06
C HIS A 124 11.69 8.46 16.97
N ALA A 125 11.60 9.79 17.02
CA ALA A 125 12.49 10.65 17.81
C ALA A 125 12.28 10.51 19.33
N HIS A 126 11.10 10.07 19.75
CA HIS A 126 10.75 9.89 21.15
C HIS A 126 10.43 8.45 21.49
N GLY A 127 10.80 7.46 20.66
CA GLY A 127 10.43 6.05 20.86
C GLY A 127 10.74 5.52 22.26
N ASP A 128 11.91 5.86 22.80
CA ASP A 128 12.32 5.47 24.15
C ASP A 128 11.49 6.17 25.25
N ARG A 129 11.19 7.47 25.08
CA ARG A 129 10.37 8.24 26.04
C ARG A 129 8.89 7.88 25.95
N ALA A 130 8.38 7.67 24.74
CA ALA A 130 7.03 7.21 24.46
C ALA A 130 6.83 5.81 25.02
N GLY A 131 7.82 4.92 24.88
CA GLY A 131 7.85 3.61 25.53
C GLY A 131 7.78 3.72 27.05
N GLY A 132 8.58 4.60 27.66
CA GLY A 132 8.58 4.83 29.12
C GLY A 132 7.28 5.45 29.66
N LEU A 133 6.72 6.46 28.96
CA LEU A 133 5.45 7.08 29.32
C LEU A 133 4.30 6.08 29.18
N LEU A 134 4.30 5.31 28.09
CA LEU A 134 3.30 4.29 27.85
C LEU A 134 3.39 3.15 28.86
N GLU A 135 4.58 2.71 29.24
CA GLU A 135 4.76 1.76 30.35
C GLU A 135 4.28 2.32 31.69
N HIS A 136 4.50 3.61 31.93
CA HIS A 136 4.01 4.28 33.14
C HIS A 136 2.47 4.37 33.18
N VAL A 137 1.84 4.66 32.04
CA VAL A 137 0.38 4.69 31.90
C VAL A 137 -0.21 3.27 31.96
N LEU A 138 0.42 2.31 31.28
CA LEU A 138 0.01 0.90 31.23
C LEU A 138 0.36 0.13 32.50
N ARG A 139 1.10 0.69 33.47
CA ARG A 139 1.27 0.10 34.81
C ARG A 139 -0.07 -0.10 35.53
N ARG A 140 -1.10 0.68 35.19
CA ARG A 140 -2.48 0.51 35.68
C ARG A 140 -3.32 -0.45 34.84
N ALA A 141 -2.84 -0.80 33.66
CA ALA A 141 -3.50 -1.79 32.81
C ALA A 141 -3.16 -3.21 33.31
N PRO A 142 -4.01 -4.20 33.00
CA PRO A 142 -3.71 -5.59 33.30
C PRO A 142 -2.36 -6.01 32.69
N ARG A 143 -1.56 -6.77 33.45
CA ARG A 143 -0.19 -7.19 33.04
C ARG A 143 -0.17 -7.96 31.70
N TRP A 144 -1.27 -8.62 31.35
CA TRP A 144 -1.42 -9.33 30.08
C TRP A 144 -1.49 -8.41 28.85
N LEU A 145 -1.86 -7.13 29.03
CA LEU A 145 -1.99 -6.16 27.93
C LEU A 145 -0.77 -5.23 27.82
N GLY A 146 -0.26 -4.75 28.96
CA GLY A 146 0.77 -3.72 28.99
C GLY A 146 2.10 -4.13 28.35
N GLY A 147 2.61 -5.32 28.69
CA GLY A 147 3.90 -5.82 28.20
C GLY A 147 3.93 -6.10 26.68
N PRO A 148 2.96 -6.84 26.12
CA PRO A 148 2.89 -7.06 24.67
C PRO A 148 2.73 -5.77 23.87
N LEU A 149 1.90 -4.84 24.33
CA LEU A 149 1.67 -3.56 23.64
C LEU A 149 2.93 -2.67 23.63
N ALA A 150 3.63 -2.57 24.77
CA ALA A 150 4.88 -1.82 24.84
C ALA A 150 5.95 -2.41 23.90
N ARG A 151 6.09 -3.74 23.85
CA ARG A 151 7.00 -4.42 22.90
C ARG A 151 6.61 -4.14 21.45
N ALA A 152 5.32 -4.22 21.13
CA ALA A 152 4.83 -3.96 19.77
C ALA A 152 5.12 -2.52 19.32
N LEU A 153 4.96 -1.54 20.21
CA LEU A 153 5.23 -0.12 19.93
C LEU A 153 6.72 0.20 19.83
N ARG A 154 7.56 -0.40 20.67
CA ARG A 154 9.02 -0.29 20.51
C ARG A 154 9.47 -0.85 19.15
N ALA A 155 9.01 -2.04 18.80
CA ALA A 155 9.27 -2.63 17.49
C ALA A 155 8.69 -1.80 16.32
N PHE A 156 7.51 -1.18 16.49
CA PHE A 156 6.96 -0.26 15.50
C PHE A 156 7.86 0.97 15.31
N ALA A 157 8.34 1.58 16.40
CA ALA A 157 9.26 2.71 16.34
C ALA A 157 10.61 2.32 15.73
N GLU A 158 11.15 1.13 16.06
CA GLU A 158 12.32 0.57 15.36
C GLU A 158 12.06 0.46 13.85
N GLY A 159 10.85 0.07 13.46
CA GLY A 159 10.37 0.05 12.07
C GLY A 159 10.53 1.36 11.29
N LEU A 160 10.68 2.48 12.00
CA LEU A 160 10.89 3.82 11.44
C LEU A 160 12.38 4.20 11.33
N ALA A 161 13.30 3.28 11.65
CA ALA A 161 14.74 3.52 11.61
C ALA A 161 15.25 4.02 10.25
N VAL A 162 14.56 3.70 9.15
CA VAL A 162 14.88 4.20 7.80
C VAL A 162 14.79 5.73 7.69
N LEU A 163 14.02 6.41 8.54
CA LEU A 163 13.97 7.87 8.60
C LEU A 163 15.33 8.51 8.93
N ARG A 164 16.28 7.75 9.50
CA ARG A 164 17.66 8.20 9.75
C ARG A 164 18.66 7.80 8.66
N ALA A 165 18.21 7.14 7.61
CA ALA A 165 19.09 6.73 6.53
C ALA A 165 19.69 7.97 5.84
N PRO A 166 20.92 7.87 5.30
CA PRO A 166 21.56 8.99 4.59
C PRO A 166 20.76 9.41 3.35
N ALA A 167 20.98 10.64 2.89
CA ALA A 167 20.22 11.24 1.79
C ALA A 167 20.23 10.40 0.50
N TRP A 168 21.34 9.72 0.17
CA TRP A 168 21.41 8.86 -1.01
C TRP A 168 20.45 7.67 -0.95
N HIS A 169 20.20 7.13 0.26
CA HIS A 169 19.30 6.01 0.48
C HIS A 169 17.85 6.46 0.28
N TRP A 170 17.51 7.64 0.79
CA TRP A 170 16.22 8.28 0.55
C TRP A 170 16.02 8.66 -0.91
N LEU A 171 17.05 9.17 -1.59
CA LEU A 171 17.01 9.46 -3.01
C LEU A 171 16.69 8.19 -3.82
N ALA A 172 17.30 7.05 -3.47
CA ALA A 172 16.98 5.77 -4.09
C ALA A 172 15.51 5.36 -3.87
N ILE A 173 14.99 5.49 -2.63
CA ILE A 173 13.59 5.17 -2.30
C ILE A 173 12.61 6.08 -3.07
N VAL A 174 12.90 7.38 -3.15
CA VAL A 174 12.07 8.34 -3.90
C VAL A 174 12.13 8.07 -5.39
N ALA A 175 13.31 7.81 -5.96
CA ALA A 175 13.48 7.44 -7.37
C ALA A 175 12.73 6.14 -7.71
N GLN A 176 12.79 5.14 -6.84
CA GLN A 176 12.02 3.90 -6.97
C GLN A 176 10.52 4.15 -6.89
N SER A 177 10.07 5.07 -6.04
CA SER A 177 8.66 5.46 -5.95
C SER A 177 8.19 6.10 -7.24
N LEU A 178 8.94 7.09 -7.75
CA LEU A 178 8.64 7.73 -9.02
C LEU A 178 8.63 6.71 -10.17
N LEU A 179 9.63 5.83 -10.26
CA LEU A 179 9.71 4.77 -11.26
C LEU A 179 8.48 3.84 -11.18
N LEU A 180 8.09 3.41 -9.98
CA LEU A 180 6.92 2.55 -9.77
C LEU A 180 5.66 3.20 -10.34
N TRP A 181 5.40 4.47 -10.00
CA TRP A 181 4.21 5.18 -10.45
C TRP A 181 4.24 5.53 -11.94
N LEU A 182 5.43 5.83 -12.50
CA LEU A 182 5.59 6.01 -13.95
C LEU A 182 5.35 4.69 -14.71
N LEU A 183 5.77 3.54 -14.18
CA LEU A 183 5.45 2.24 -14.77
C LEU A 183 3.93 1.96 -14.75
N ILE A 184 3.23 2.37 -13.68
CA ILE A 184 1.76 2.30 -13.63
C ILE A 184 1.15 3.22 -14.70
N ALA A 185 1.64 4.46 -14.82
CA ALA A 185 1.19 5.41 -15.83
C ALA A 185 1.41 4.89 -17.25
N VAL A 186 2.57 4.29 -17.53
CA VAL A 186 2.86 3.62 -18.81
C VAL A 186 1.86 2.49 -19.06
N GLY A 187 1.59 1.64 -18.07
CA GLY A 187 0.60 0.57 -18.19
C GLY A 187 -0.80 1.08 -18.57
N PHE A 188 -1.27 2.14 -17.90
CA PHE A 188 -2.55 2.77 -18.25
C PHE A 188 -2.52 3.45 -19.61
N HIS A 189 -1.41 4.08 -19.99
CA HIS A 189 -1.28 4.70 -21.31
C HIS A 189 -1.33 3.65 -22.42
N MET A 190 -0.64 2.52 -22.27
CA MET A 190 -0.73 1.41 -23.21
C MET A 190 -2.16 0.87 -23.30
N ASN A 191 -2.88 0.79 -22.18
CA ASN A 191 -4.30 0.44 -22.18
C ASN A 191 -5.13 1.46 -22.96
N HIS A 192 -4.91 2.77 -22.77
CA HIS A 192 -5.60 3.80 -23.55
C HIS A 192 -5.34 3.66 -25.06
N LEU A 193 -4.08 3.41 -25.46
CA LEU A 193 -3.72 3.19 -26.86
C LEU A 193 -4.42 1.95 -27.45
N ALA A 194 -4.49 0.85 -26.68
CA ALA A 194 -5.15 -0.38 -27.10
C ALA A 194 -6.67 -0.20 -27.37
N PHE A 195 -7.29 0.76 -26.68
CA PHE A 195 -8.70 1.14 -26.88
C PHE A 195 -8.87 2.39 -27.77
N SER A 196 -7.82 2.81 -28.47
CA SER A 196 -7.82 3.98 -29.35
C SER A 196 -8.31 5.27 -28.67
N LEU A 197 -8.10 5.40 -27.36
CA LEU A 197 -8.45 6.62 -26.62
C LEU A 197 -7.39 7.68 -26.92
N ALA A 198 -7.81 8.80 -27.53
CA ALA A 198 -6.96 9.92 -27.90
C ALA A 198 -6.53 10.78 -26.69
N LEU A 199 -5.95 10.14 -25.66
CA LEU A 199 -5.50 10.78 -24.43
C LEU A 199 -3.97 10.87 -24.39
N PRO A 200 -3.40 12.06 -24.08
CA PRO A 200 -1.96 12.18 -23.92
C PRO A 200 -1.49 11.43 -22.67
N PHE A 201 -0.23 11.00 -22.64
CA PHE A 201 0.36 10.26 -21.50
C PHE A 201 0.05 10.91 -20.13
N ARG A 202 0.14 12.24 -20.05
CA ARG A 202 -0.15 13.03 -18.84
C ARG A 202 -1.55 12.82 -18.26
N ALA A 203 -2.54 12.43 -19.06
CA ALA A 203 -3.90 12.15 -18.59
C ALA A 203 -3.93 10.94 -17.61
N THR A 204 -2.92 10.07 -17.67
CA THR A 204 -2.79 8.94 -16.74
C THR A 204 -2.49 9.39 -15.31
N PHE A 205 -1.88 10.57 -15.11
CA PHE A 205 -1.61 11.10 -13.76
C PHE A 205 -2.91 11.48 -13.05
N LEU A 206 -3.85 12.07 -13.79
CA LEU A 206 -5.21 12.32 -13.31
C LEU A 206 -5.91 10.99 -13.01
N LEU A 207 -5.92 10.05 -13.97
CA LEU A 207 -6.54 8.74 -13.78
C LEU A 207 -6.01 8.03 -12.52
N ILE A 208 -4.70 7.98 -12.35
CA ILE A 208 -4.05 7.37 -11.18
C ILE A 208 -4.52 8.01 -9.87
N THR A 209 -4.73 9.33 -9.86
CA THR A 209 -5.24 10.04 -8.68
C THR A 209 -6.65 9.55 -8.32
N PHE A 210 -7.56 9.49 -9.30
CA PHE A 210 -8.91 8.97 -9.09
C PHE A 210 -8.88 7.51 -8.65
N LEU A 211 -8.07 6.67 -9.32
CA LEU A 211 -7.96 5.26 -8.97
C LEU A 211 -7.37 5.04 -7.58
N THR A 212 -6.46 5.89 -7.11
CA THR A 212 -5.92 5.81 -5.74
C THR A 212 -7.03 5.98 -4.69
N VAL A 213 -8.02 6.84 -4.97
CA VAL A 213 -9.22 6.97 -4.12
C VAL A 213 -10.14 5.75 -4.29
N GLY A 214 -10.38 5.33 -5.53
CA GLY A 214 -11.27 4.20 -5.82
C GLY A 214 -10.82 2.88 -5.18
N VAL A 215 -9.52 2.58 -5.19
CA VAL A 215 -8.96 1.35 -4.59
C VAL A 215 -8.82 1.43 -3.07
N ALA A 216 -8.91 2.62 -2.48
CA ALA A 216 -8.93 2.77 -1.02
C ALA A 216 -10.26 2.30 -0.41
N ILE A 217 -11.33 2.20 -1.22
CA ILE A 217 -12.60 1.61 -0.80
C ILE A 217 -12.39 0.09 -0.67
N PRO A 218 -12.59 -0.50 0.53
CA PRO A 218 -12.22 -1.88 0.81
C PRO A 218 -13.25 -2.88 0.26
N THR A 219 -13.35 -3.00 -1.06
CA THR A 219 -14.19 -4.01 -1.72
C THR A 219 -13.35 -5.23 -2.14
N PRO A 220 -13.92 -6.44 -2.12
CA PRO A 220 -13.25 -7.62 -2.67
C PRO A 220 -12.82 -7.39 -4.12
N GLY A 221 -11.56 -7.72 -4.41
CA GLY A 221 -10.94 -7.52 -5.71
C GLY A 221 -10.84 -6.06 -6.16
N MET A 222 -11.11 -5.07 -5.29
CA MET A 222 -11.26 -3.65 -5.65
C MET A 222 -12.36 -3.39 -6.69
N VAL A 223 -13.28 -4.35 -6.88
CA VAL A 223 -14.39 -4.26 -7.82
C VAL A 223 -15.35 -3.15 -7.36
N GLY A 224 -15.98 -2.45 -8.30
CA GLY A 224 -16.81 -1.28 -8.02
C GLY A 224 -15.98 -0.02 -7.88
N GLY A 225 -15.17 0.11 -6.81
CA GLY A 225 -14.35 1.30 -6.54
C GLY A 225 -13.39 1.64 -7.68
N PHE A 226 -12.65 0.65 -8.18
CA PHE A 226 -11.77 0.83 -9.34
C PHE A 226 -12.55 1.31 -10.58
N HIS A 227 -13.63 0.60 -10.95
CA HIS A 227 -14.39 0.89 -12.17
C HIS A 227 -15.11 2.24 -12.11
N ALA A 228 -15.69 2.59 -10.97
CA ALA A 228 -16.38 3.86 -10.76
C ALA A 228 -15.41 5.04 -10.93
N PHE A 229 -14.26 5.00 -10.25
CA PHE A 229 -13.28 6.09 -10.34
C PHE A 229 -12.55 6.13 -11.70
N TYR A 230 -12.42 4.98 -12.38
CA TYR A 230 -11.98 4.94 -13.78
C TYR A 230 -12.95 5.69 -14.70
N LEU A 231 -14.26 5.43 -14.55
CA LEU A 231 -15.31 6.11 -15.32
C LEU A 231 -15.40 7.60 -15.02
N ILE A 232 -15.34 8.00 -13.74
CA ILE A 232 -15.35 9.42 -13.38
C ILE A 232 -14.16 10.14 -14.03
N ALA A 233 -12.95 9.57 -13.94
CA ALA A 233 -11.77 10.18 -14.51
C ALA A 233 -11.86 10.31 -16.04
N LEU A 234 -12.21 9.24 -16.75
CA LEU A 234 -12.19 9.25 -18.21
C LEU A 234 -13.45 9.87 -18.82
N ALA A 235 -14.63 9.45 -18.40
CA ALA A 235 -15.87 9.90 -19.02
C ALA A 235 -16.30 11.28 -18.50
N ASP A 236 -16.36 11.43 -17.18
CA ASP A 236 -16.97 12.63 -16.60
C ASP A 236 -15.98 13.83 -16.55
N VAL A 237 -14.67 13.57 -16.43
CA VAL A 237 -13.64 14.63 -16.37
C VAL A 237 -12.91 14.84 -17.69
N LEU A 238 -12.51 13.76 -18.37
CA LEU A 238 -11.75 13.85 -19.63
C LEU A 238 -12.63 13.78 -20.89
N GLY A 239 -13.95 13.61 -20.73
CA GLY A 239 -14.91 13.63 -21.84
C GLY A 239 -14.82 12.43 -22.78
N VAL A 240 -14.24 11.31 -22.33
CA VAL A 240 -14.19 10.07 -23.10
C VAL A 240 -15.59 9.45 -23.18
N ASP A 241 -15.93 8.86 -24.31
CA ASP A 241 -17.14 8.06 -24.43
C ASP A 241 -17.25 7.01 -23.30
N ARG A 242 -18.43 6.92 -22.69
CA ARG A 242 -18.63 6.13 -21.47
C ARG A 242 -18.50 4.63 -21.73
N GLU A 243 -18.89 4.14 -22.91
CA GLU A 243 -18.73 2.73 -23.27
C GLU A 243 -17.25 2.37 -23.46
N SER A 244 -16.52 3.22 -24.17
CA SER A 244 -15.08 3.09 -24.39
C SER A 244 -14.30 3.14 -23.08
N ALA A 245 -14.64 4.07 -22.17
CA ALA A 245 -14.05 4.15 -20.83
C ALA A 245 -14.35 2.90 -19.98
N ARG A 246 -15.57 2.35 -20.05
CA ARG A 246 -15.96 1.12 -19.35
C ARG A 246 -15.16 -0.09 -19.85
N ALA A 247 -15.03 -0.23 -21.17
CA ALA A 247 -14.27 -1.31 -21.78
C ALA A 247 -12.79 -1.24 -21.38
N ALA A 248 -12.18 -0.06 -21.54
CA ALA A 248 -10.79 0.20 -21.15
C ALA A 248 -10.54 -0.05 -19.67
N GLY A 249 -11.44 0.41 -18.78
CA GLY A 249 -11.34 0.20 -17.33
C GLY A 249 -11.47 -1.27 -16.95
N THR A 250 -12.33 -2.02 -17.64
CA THR A 250 -12.52 -3.45 -17.37
C THR A 250 -11.27 -4.25 -17.71
N VAL A 251 -10.67 -4.00 -18.87
CA VAL A 251 -9.43 -4.66 -19.27
C VAL A 251 -8.26 -4.23 -18.41
N ALA A 252 -8.14 -2.94 -18.08
CA ALA A 252 -7.09 -2.46 -17.18
C ALA A 252 -7.17 -3.14 -15.79
N HIS A 253 -8.37 -3.30 -15.25
CA HIS A 253 -8.57 -4.00 -13.99
C HIS A 253 -8.16 -5.48 -14.09
N ALA A 254 -8.62 -6.19 -15.13
CA ALA A 254 -8.28 -7.60 -15.32
C ALA A 254 -6.76 -7.81 -15.48
N LEU A 255 -6.10 -6.99 -16.31
CA LEU A 255 -4.66 -7.08 -16.57
C LEU A 255 -3.80 -6.73 -15.35
N SER A 256 -4.29 -5.87 -14.46
CA SER A 256 -3.57 -5.49 -13.24
C SER A 256 -3.80 -6.48 -12.10
N SER A 257 -4.98 -7.10 -12.01
CA SER A 257 -5.37 -8.00 -10.91
C SER A 257 -5.08 -9.49 -11.18
N LEU A 258 -5.42 -10.02 -12.37
CA LEU A 258 -5.35 -11.47 -12.62
C LEU A 258 -3.93 -12.05 -12.57
N PRO A 259 -2.90 -11.44 -13.19
CA PRO A 259 -1.55 -11.99 -13.11
C PRO A 259 -0.99 -12.00 -11.69
N VAL A 260 -1.39 -11.01 -10.88
CA VAL A 260 -0.97 -10.87 -9.48
C VAL A 260 -1.65 -11.90 -8.62
N LEU A 261 -2.96 -12.10 -8.83
CA LEU A 261 -3.72 -13.13 -8.16
C LEU A 261 -3.14 -14.52 -8.47
N ALA A 262 -2.87 -14.82 -9.75
CA ALA A 262 -2.31 -16.10 -10.16
C ALA A 262 -0.93 -16.36 -9.53
N LEU A 263 -0.01 -15.41 -9.63
CA LEU A 263 1.34 -15.56 -9.09
C LEU A 263 1.37 -15.55 -7.56
N GLY A 264 0.53 -14.73 -6.93
CA GLY A 264 0.39 -14.69 -5.47
C GLY A 264 -0.23 -15.97 -4.90
N LEU A 265 -1.22 -16.57 -5.56
CA LEU A 265 -1.75 -17.88 -5.19
C LEU A 265 -0.72 -19.00 -5.37
N PHE A 266 0.08 -18.94 -6.43
CA PHE A 266 1.20 -19.86 -6.63
C PHE A 266 2.20 -19.80 -5.45
N PHE A 267 2.61 -18.58 -5.06
CA PHE A 267 3.49 -18.42 -3.90
C PHE A 267 2.80 -18.80 -2.59
N LEU A 268 1.54 -18.43 -2.37
CA LEU A 268 0.79 -18.79 -1.17
C LEU A 268 0.76 -20.32 -0.96
N ARG A 269 0.52 -21.08 -2.04
CA ARG A 269 0.55 -22.55 -2.02
C ARG A 269 1.95 -23.09 -1.74
N ARG A 270 3.00 -22.49 -2.32
CA ARG A 270 4.40 -22.86 -2.06
C ARG A 270 4.81 -22.64 -0.60
N GLU A 271 4.21 -21.66 0.07
CA GLU A 271 4.41 -21.40 1.51
C GLU A 271 3.61 -22.35 2.41
N GLY A 272 2.79 -23.24 1.84
CA GLY A 272 1.92 -24.15 2.60
C GLY A 272 0.77 -23.44 3.33
N LEU A 273 0.37 -22.25 2.87
CA LEU A 273 -0.66 -21.45 3.50
C LEU A 273 -2.02 -21.64 2.83
N SER A 274 -3.07 -21.71 3.64
CA SER A 274 -4.46 -21.70 3.18
C SER A 274 -5.05 -20.29 3.24
N LEU A 275 -6.11 -20.04 2.45
CA LEU A 275 -6.86 -18.78 2.51
C LEU A 275 -7.50 -18.57 3.89
N ALA A 276 -7.91 -19.65 4.58
CA ALA A 276 -8.42 -19.58 5.94
C ALA A 276 -7.38 -19.01 6.91
N ARG A 277 -6.11 -19.46 6.78
CA ARG A 277 -5.02 -18.94 7.61
C ARG A 277 -4.71 -17.47 7.31
N VAL A 278 -4.85 -17.05 6.06
CA VAL A 278 -4.73 -15.64 5.66
C VAL A 278 -5.82 -14.78 6.31
N ALA A 279 -7.08 -15.23 6.28
CA ALA A 279 -8.19 -14.52 6.91
C ALA A 279 -8.03 -14.45 8.45
N GLU A 280 -7.55 -15.52 9.08
CA GLU A 280 -7.25 -15.55 10.52
C GLU A 280 -6.15 -14.52 10.89
N VAL A 281 -5.05 -14.49 10.12
CA VAL A 281 -3.96 -13.52 10.33
C VAL A 281 -4.43 -12.08 10.09
N ALA A 282 -5.37 -11.88 9.16
CA ALA A 282 -5.97 -10.57 8.89
C ALA A 282 -7.00 -10.12 9.95
N GLY A 283 -7.35 -10.98 10.91
CA GLY A 283 -8.35 -10.68 11.94
C GLY A 283 -9.81 -10.80 11.47
N GLU A 284 -10.06 -11.48 10.34
CA GLU A 284 -11.41 -11.73 9.79
C GLU A 284 -11.92 -13.17 10.05
N GLY A 285 -11.16 -13.99 10.79
CA GLY A 285 -11.61 -15.30 11.28
C GLY A 285 -12.52 -15.18 12.52
N PRO A 286 -13.42 -16.16 12.79
CA PRO A 286 -14.29 -16.10 13.96
C PRO A 286 -13.46 -15.95 15.23
N VAL A 287 -13.78 -14.93 16.02
CA VAL A 287 -13.23 -14.73 17.35
C VAL A 287 -13.62 -15.93 18.20
N GLY A 288 -12.64 -16.81 18.44
CA GLY A 288 -12.74 -17.94 19.36
C GLY A 288 -12.60 -19.28 18.65
N VAL A 289 -11.48 -19.97 18.87
CA VAL A 289 -11.42 -21.21 19.67
C VAL A 289 -10.00 -21.33 20.23
N SER A 290 -9.96 -21.71 21.51
CA SER A 290 -8.86 -22.01 22.42
C SER A 290 -7.61 -22.69 21.85
N ALA A 291 -6.48 -22.40 22.50
CA ALA A 291 -5.21 -23.11 22.38
C ALA A 291 -5.38 -24.64 22.48
N PRO A 292 -4.56 -25.45 21.78
CA PRO A 292 -4.52 -26.87 22.02
C PRO A 292 -3.95 -27.12 23.42
N SER A 293 -4.81 -27.65 24.29
CA SER A 293 -4.44 -28.30 25.53
C SER A 293 -3.41 -29.38 25.23
N GLN A 294 -2.24 -29.31 25.89
CA GLN A 294 -1.33 -30.44 25.96
C GLN A 294 -2.02 -31.55 26.73
N GLU A 295 -2.47 -32.58 26.03
CA GLU A 295 -2.72 -33.88 26.65
C GLU A 295 -1.37 -34.47 27.03
N VAL A 296 -1.08 -34.38 28.33
CA VAL A 296 -0.18 -35.31 29.00
C VAL A 296 -0.95 -36.63 29.06
N LEU A 297 -0.60 -37.58 28.18
CA LEU A 297 -1.05 -38.96 28.33
C LEU A 297 -0.23 -39.63 29.44
N PRO A 298 -0.88 -40.47 30.27
CA PRO A 298 -0.26 -41.17 31.40
C PRO A 298 0.73 -42.26 30.98
#